data_AF-A0A090IT71-F1
#
_entry.id   AF-A0A090IT71-F1
#
_cell.length_a   1.000
_cell.length_b   1.000
_cell.length_c   1.000
_cell.angle_alpha   90.00
_cell.angle_beta   90.00
_cell.angle_gamma   90.00
#
_symmetry.space_group_name_H-M   'P 1'
#
loop_
_entity.id
_entity.type
_entity.pdbx_description
1 polymer ?
#
loop_
_entity_poly.entity_id
_entity_poly.type
_entity_poly.pdbx_seq_one_letter_code
_entity_poly.pdbx_strand_id
1 'polypeptide(L)' 'MSLLTYQNSQEAFIGKHIHAALQTDGYETSDINRGIQEALRFYRTTCTFTKGRVFDSCLAKARNLLKPIKKPTKKGKAA' A
#
# COMPACT_ATOMS: atom_id res chain seq x y z
N MET A 1 -14.64 -12.45 0.21
CA MET A 1 -13.27 -13.00 0.27
C MET A 1 -12.46 -12.36 -0.85
N SER A 2 -11.61 -11.40 -0.51
CA SER A 2 -10.77 -10.75 -1.51
C SER A 2 -9.57 -11.64 -1.81
N LEU A 3 -9.49 -12.10 -3.06
CA LEU A 3 -8.38 -12.90 -3.58
C LEU A 3 -7.15 -12.00 -3.74
N LEU A 4 -6.40 -11.77 -2.65
CA LEU A 4 -5.07 -11.18 -2.74
C LEU A 4 -4.14 -12.22 -3.38
N THR A 5 -3.99 -12.14 -4.70
CA THR A 5 -3.03 -12.95 -5.46
C THR A 5 -1.66 -12.30 -5.36
N TYR A 6 -0.74 -12.98 -4.69
CA TYR A 6 0.66 -12.60 -4.64
C TYR A 6 1.38 -13.31 -5.79
N GLN A 7 2.05 -12.57 -6.68
CA GLN A 7 2.80 -13.19 -7.79
C GLN A 7 4.18 -13.66 -7.31
N ASN A 8 4.71 -13.06 -6.24
CA ASN A 8 6.08 -13.26 -5.76
C ASN A 8 6.16 -13.33 -4.24
N SER A 9 7.25 -13.93 -3.71
CA SER A 9 7.52 -13.98 -2.26
C SER A 9 7.62 -12.59 -1.61
N GLN A 10 8.08 -11.58 -2.34
CA GLN A 10 8.14 -10.19 -1.87
C GLN A 10 6.76 -9.57 -1.72
N GLU A 11 5.83 -9.85 -2.64
CA GLU A 11 4.44 -9.38 -2.53
C GLU A 11 3.71 -10.03 -1.36
N ALA A 12 3.93 -11.33 -1.16
CA ALA A 12 3.38 -12.03 -0.01
C ALA A 12 3.92 -11.46 1.32
N PHE A 13 5.20 -11.10 1.37
CA PHE A 13 5.80 -10.41 2.51
C PHE A 13 5.14 -9.05 2.75
N ILE A 14 5.08 -8.19 1.72
CA ILE A 14 4.48 -6.86 1.82
C ILE A 14 3.02 -6.96 2.28
N GLY A 15 2.22 -7.84 1.65
CA GLY A 15 0.80 -8.00 1.98
C GLY A 15 0.56 -8.45 3.42
N LYS A 16 1.27 -9.48 3.89
CA LYS A 16 1.13 -9.99 5.28
C LYS A 16 1.55 -8.95 6.32
N HIS A 17 2.65 -8.25 6.09
CA HIS A 17 3.14 -7.26 7.04
C HIS A 17 2.27 -5.99 7.05
N ILE A 18 1.76 -5.55 5.90
CA ILE A 18 0.79 -4.43 5.84
C ILE A 18 -0.52 -4.83 6.54
N HIS A 19 -0.99 -6.06 6.33
CA HIS A 19 -2.16 -6.58 7.05
C HIS A 19 -1.99 -6.47 8.57
N ALA A 20 -0.89 -7.00 9.10
CA ALA A 20 -0.59 -6.96 10.53
C ALA A 20 -0.45 -5.52 11.06
N ALA A 21 0.18 -4.62 10.29
CA ALA A 21 0.36 -3.23 10.68
C ALA A 21 -0.96 -2.46 10.72
N LEU A 22 -1.80 -2.59 9.68
CA LEU A 22 -3.10 -1.92 9.63
C LEU A 22 -4.10 -2.51 10.63
N GLN A 23 -4.02 -3.82 10.89
CA GLN A 23 -4.79 -4.46 11.95
C GLN A 23 -4.39 -3.93 13.34
N THR A 24 -3.09 -3.72 13.58
CA THR A 24 -2.59 -3.08 14.81
C THR A 24 -3.06 -1.62 14.94
N ASP A 25 -3.15 -0.89 13.84
CA ASP A 25 -3.70 0.48 13.81
C ASP A 25 -5.24 0.52 14.04
N GLY A 26 -5.92 -0.64 14.01
CA GLY A 26 -7.37 -0.75 14.24
C GLY A 26 -8.24 -0.53 13.00
N TYR A 27 -7.69 -0.64 11.78
CA TYR A 27 -8.47 -0.55 10.55
C TYR A 27 -9.35 -1.79 10.33
N GLU A 28 -10.50 -1.61 9.67
CA GLU A 28 -11.39 -2.73 9.31
C GLU A 28 -10.75 -3.60 8.22
N THR A 29 -11.07 -4.90 8.20
CA THR A 29 -10.59 -5.84 7.19
C THR A 29 -10.85 -5.37 5.75
N SER A 30 -11.96 -4.67 5.49
CA SER A 30 -12.28 -4.07 4.19
C SER A 30 -11.25 -3.01 3.77
N ASP A 31 -10.88 -2.14 4.70
CA ASP A 31 -9.87 -1.11 4.52
C ASP A 31 -8.46 -1.71 4.42
N ILE A 32 -8.14 -2.68 5.28
CA ILE A 32 -6.88 -3.41 5.22
C ILE A 32 -6.68 -4.02 3.83
N ASN A 33 -7.70 -4.69 3.30
CA ASN A 33 -7.63 -5.29 1.97
C ASN A 33 -7.41 -4.23 0.87
N ARG A 34 -8.09 -3.09 0.94
CA ARG A 34 -7.86 -1.95 0.02
C ARG A 34 -6.43 -1.41 0.12
N GLY A 35 -5.92 -1.26 1.33
CA GLY A 35 -4.54 -0.83 1.58
C GLY A 35 -3.51 -1.79 0.99
N ILE A 36 -3.72 -3.10 1.14
CA ILE A 36 -2.83 -4.12 0.56
C ILE A 36 -2.89 -4.09 -0.97
N GLN A 37 -4.08 -3.98 -1.57
CA GLN A 37 -4.20 -3.92 -3.03
C GLN A 37 -3.45 -2.71 -3.62
N GLU A 38 -3.56 -1.53 -2.99
CA GLU A 38 -2.84 -0.35 -3.46
C GLU A 38 -1.32 -0.47 -3.24
N ALA A 39 -0.89 -1.06 -2.12
CA ALA A 39 0.51 -1.35 -1.87
C ALA A 39 1.12 -2.30 -2.91
N LEU A 40 0.43 -3.40 -3.23
CA LEU A 40 0.86 -4.35 -4.26
C LEU A 40 0.87 -3.69 -5.64
N ARG A 41 -0.15 -2.89 -5.96
CA ARG A 41 -0.18 -2.12 -7.20
C ARG A 41 1.01 -1.18 -7.30
N PHE A 42 1.34 -0.45 -6.23
CA PHE A 42 2.50 0.43 -6.17
C PHE A 42 3.82 -0.34 -6.31
N TYR A 43 3.92 -1.51 -5.68
CA TYR A 43 5.06 -2.40 -5.83
C TYR A 43 5.27 -2.85 -7.27
N ARG A 44 4.20 -3.23 -7.96
CA ARG A 44 4.25 -3.68 -9.36
C ARG A 44 4.56 -2.56 -10.34
N THR A 45 4.10 -1.33 -10.07
CA THR A 45 4.33 -0.18 -10.97
C THR A 45 5.66 0.53 -10.72
N THR A 46 6.23 0.40 -9.52
CA THR A 46 7.48 1.08 -9.16
C THR A 46 8.66 0.16 -9.43
N CYS A 47 9.37 0.38 -10.54
CA CYS A 47 10.51 -0.45 -10.93
C CYS A 47 11.78 -0.23 -10.09
N THR A 48 11.88 0.90 -9.39
CA THR A 48 13.07 1.27 -8.60
C THR A 48 12.68 1.68 -7.19
N PHE A 49 12.78 0.73 -6.27
CA PHE A 49 12.76 1.02 -4.83
C PHE A 49 14.18 1.25 -4.32
N THR A 50 14.34 2.25 -3.48
CA THR A 50 15.56 2.37 -2.66
C THR A 50 15.73 1.09 -1.85
N LYS A 51 16.91 0.45 -1.92
CA LYS A 51 17.21 -0.82 -1.24
C LYS A 51 16.73 -0.78 0.22
N GLY A 52 15.89 -1.76 0.58
CA GLY A 52 15.38 -1.94 1.95
C GLY A 52 14.20 -1.05 2.34
N ARG A 53 13.76 -0.09 1.52
CA ARG A 53 12.62 0.81 1.83
C ARG A 53 11.32 0.52 1.07
N VAL A 54 11.26 -0.63 0.39
CA VAL A 54 10.06 -1.08 -0.33
C VAL A 54 8.85 -1.20 0.57
N PHE A 55 9.00 -1.85 1.73
CA PHE A 55 7.91 -2.08 2.67
C PHE A 55 7.38 -0.77 3.24
N ASP A 56 8.27 0.10 3.70
CA ASP A 56 7.92 1.40 4.27
C ASP A 56 7.17 2.29 3.24
N SER A 57 7.65 2.30 1.99
CA SER A 57 6.98 3.04 0.90
C SER A 57 5.59 2.48 0.59
N CYS A 58 5.45 1.15 0.56
CA CYS A 58 4.18 0.48 0.31
C CYS A 58 3.19 0.70 1.47
N LEU A 59 3.66 0.60 2.71
CA LEU A 59 2.85 0.81 3.91
C LEU A 59 2.41 2.28 4.03
N ALA A 60 3.30 3.23 3.74
CA ALA A 60 2.95 4.64 3.66
C ALA A 60 1.85 4.87 2.61
N LYS A 61 1.94 4.24 1.43
CA LYS A 61 0.91 4.37 0.39
C LYS A 61 -0.43 3.77 0.81
N ALA A 62 -0.41 2.58 1.42
CA ALA A 62 -1.59 1.94 1.99
C ALA A 62 -2.27 2.84 3.04
N ARG A 63 -1.50 3.40 3.99
CA ARG A 63 -2.02 4.32 5.00
C ARG A 63 -2.52 5.63 4.40
N ASN A 64 -1.89 6.16 3.35
CA ASN A 64 -2.38 7.36 2.65
C ASN A 64 -3.71 7.14 1.93
N LEU A 65 -3.98 5.92 1.45
CA LEU A 65 -5.27 5.56 0.86
C LEU A 65 -6.37 5.50 1.94
N LEU A 66 -6.05 4.94 3.11
CA LEU A 66 -7.01 4.69 4.19
C LEU A 66 -7.22 5.87 5.12
N LYS A 67 -6.21 6.73 5.31
CA LYS A 67 -6.41 8.04 5.91
C LYS A 67 -7.19 8.88 4.90
N PRO A 68 -8.40 9.35 5.23
CA PRO A 68 -9.04 10.38 4.43
C PRO A 68 -8.23 11.65 4.61
N ILE A 69 -7.16 11.81 3.82
CA ILE A 69 -6.49 13.09 3.68
C ILE A 69 -7.55 13.98 3.03
N LYS A 70 -8.12 14.86 3.85
CA LYS A 70 -8.73 16.11 3.38
C LYS A 70 -7.84 16.61 2.24
N LYS A 71 -8.33 16.54 1.01
CA LYS A 71 -7.64 17.07 -0.17
C LYS A 71 -7.08 18.45 0.20
N PRO A 72 -5.85 18.74 -0.21
CA PRO A 72 -5.68 19.95 -0.98
C PRO A 72 -5.38 19.54 -2.41
N THR A 73 -6.32 19.87 -3.29
CA THR A 73 -6.01 20.21 -4.67
C THR A 73 -4.82 21.18 -4.70
N LYS A 74 -3.65 20.75 -5.18
CA LYS A 74 -2.65 21.64 -5.80
C LYS A 74 -1.93 20.95 -6.97
N LYS A 75 -2.58 21.10 -8.12
CA LYS A 75 -2.14 21.36 -9.52
C LYS A 75 -0.63 21.57 -9.80
N GLY A 76 -0.16 20.95 -10.90
CA GLY A 76 0.85 21.48 -11.85
C GLY A 76 2.05 20.54 -12.13
N LYS A 77 2.64 20.36 -13.32
CA LYS A 77 2.38 20.60 -14.76
C LYS A 77 3.66 20.13 -15.50
N ALA A 78 3.56 19.39 -16.61
CA ALA A 78 4.51 19.28 -17.77
C ALA A 78 4.25 17.91 -18.45
N ALA A 79 4.02 17.77 -19.76
CA ALA A 79 4.30 18.62 -20.91
C ALA A 79 3.06 18.74 -21.82
#